data_AF-A0A484MCB8-F1
#
_entry.id   AF-A0A484MCB8-F1
#
_cell.length_a   1.000
_cell.length_b   1.000
_cell.length_c   1.000
_cell.angle_alpha   90.00
_cell.angle_beta   90.00
_cell.angle_gamma   90.00
#
_symmetry.space_group_name_H-M   'P 1'
#
loop_
_entity.id
_entity.type
_entity.pdbx_description
1 polymer ?
#
loop_
_entity_poly.entity_id
_entity_poly.type
_entity_poly.pdbx_seq_one_letter_code
_entity_poly.pdbx_strand_id
1 'polypeptide(L)' 'MPSSKDDSATNTDSSSDDIPESNYIVYSVGEKVLAYHGPRCYDAKVQRAELRNKEWRYFVHYTGWSKK' A
#
# COMPACT_ATOMS: atom_id res chain seq x y z
N MET A 1 35.35 -12.97 -11.26
CA MET A 1 34.12 -13.53 -10.68
C MET A 1 33.18 -12.36 -10.37
N PRO A 2 32.06 -12.19 -11.10
CA PRO A 2 31.09 -11.15 -10.80
C PRO A 2 30.06 -11.67 -9.78
N SER A 3 29.94 -11.01 -8.63
CA SER A 3 28.75 -11.15 -7.77
C SER A 3 28.06 -9.80 -7.69
N SER A 4 26.78 -9.86 -8.01
CA SER A 4 25.84 -8.80 -8.33
C SER A 4 25.74 -7.70 -7.29
N LYS A 5 25.63 -6.46 -7.78
CA LYS A 5 25.12 -5.30 -7.04
C LYS A 5 23.63 -5.47 -6.79
N ASP A 6 23.20 -5.27 -5.55
CA ASP A 6 21.84 -4.85 -5.21
C ASP A 6 21.91 -3.59 -4.34
N ASP A 7 22.05 -2.46 -5.01
CA ASP A 7 21.75 -1.14 -4.45
C ASP A 7 20.23 -0.92 -4.59
N SER A 8 19.47 -0.94 -3.49
CA SER A 8 18.12 -0.37 -3.50
C SER A 8 17.82 0.27 -2.14
N ALA A 9 18.52 1.36 -1.87
CA ALA A 9 18.05 2.35 -0.92
C ALA A 9 16.82 3.05 -1.52
N THR A 10 15.62 2.67 -1.10
CA THR A 10 14.43 3.49 -1.34
C THR A 10 14.35 4.52 -0.23
N ASN A 11 15.11 5.60 -0.39
CA ASN A 11 14.90 6.83 0.36
C ASN A 11 13.63 7.48 -0.22
N THR A 12 12.47 7.22 0.38
CA THR A 12 11.28 8.06 0.14
C THR A 12 11.42 9.30 1.02
N ASP A 13 12.28 10.22 0.60
CA ASP A 13 12.22 11.61 1.04
C ASP A 13 11.11 12.29 0.23
N SER A 14 9.94 12.42 0.85
CA SER A 14 8.91 13.34 0.37
C SER A 14 8.90 14.54 1.31
N SER A 15 9.90 15.40 1.14
CA SER A 15 9.81 16.80 1.51
C SER A 15 8.67 17.43 0.72
N SER A 16 7.56 17.78 1.38
CA SER A 16 6.47 18.52 0.77
C SER A 16 5.92 19.51 1.80
N ASP A 17 6.58 20.66 1.85
CA ASP A 17 6.05 21.90 2.38
C ASP A 17 4.66 22.19 1.78
N ASP A 18 3.69 22.49 2.66
CA ASP A 18 2.38 23.10 2.40
C ASP A 18 1.47 22.50 1.31
N ILE A 19 1.14 21.20 1.41
CA ILE A 19 -0.03 20.60 0.74
C ILE A 19 -1.03 20.16 1.82
N PRO A 20 -2.34 20.48 1.73
CA PRO A 20 -3.30 20.05 2.73
C PRO A 20 -3.27 18.51 2.85
N GLU A 21 -2.74 18.05 3.98
CA GLU A 21 -2.52 16.69 4.52
C GLU A 21 -3.68 15.69 4.30
N SER A 22 -4.82 16.12 3.78
CA SER A 22 -6.07 15.37 3.77
C SER A 22 -6.35 14.56 2.50
N ASN A 23 -5.52 14.67 1.45
CA ASN A 23 -5.79 14.00 0.17
C ASN A 23 -4.68 13.06 -0.35
N TYR A 24 -3.61 12.80 0.41
CA TYR A 24 -2.61 11.83 -0.04
C TYR A 24 -3.16 10.41 0.02
N ILE A 25 -2.88 9.62 -1.03
CA ILE A 25 -3.13 8.18 -1.03
C ILE A 25 -2.17 7.55 -0.02
N VAL A 26 -2.73 6.87 0.99
CA VAL A 26 -1.95 6.22 2.05
C VAL A 26 -1.28 4.95 1.55
N TYR A 27 -1.97 4.17 0.71
CA TYR A 27 -1.47 2.89 0.17
C TYR A 27 -1.60 2.81 -1.35
N SER A 28 -0.54 2.39 -2.02
CA SER A 28 -0.50 2.29 -3.48
C SER A 28 -1.09 0.97 -3.99
N VAL A 29 -1.66 0.98 -5.20
CA VAL A 29 -2.11 -0.27 -5.85
C VAL A 29 -0.92 -1.20 -6.06
N GLY A 30 -1.07 -2.45 -5.63
CA GLY A 30 -0.02 -3.46 -5.67
C GLY A 30 0.81 -3.56 -4.39
N GLU A 31 0.66 -2.62 -3.46
CA GLU A 31 1.33 -2.65 -2.17
C GLU A 31 0.84 -3.83 -1.33
N LYS A 32 1.78 -4.47 -0.61
CA LYS A 32 1.46 -5.50 0.37
C LYS A 32 1.14 -4.83 1.70
N VAL A 33 -0.01 -5.17 2.27
CA VAL A 33 -0.54 -4.58 3.50
C VAL A 33 -1.02 -5.67 4.44
N LEU A 34 -1.07 -5.37 5.73
CA LEU A 34 -1.80 -6.19 6.71
C LEU A 34 -3.23 -5.68 6.83
N ALA A 35 -4.20 -6.57 6.66
CA ALA A 35 -5.62 -6.23 6.72
C ALA A 35 -6.35 -7.08 7.76
N TYR A 36 -7.26 -6.44 8.50
CA TYR A 36 -8.10 -7.12 9.47
C TYR A 36 -9.29 -7.80 8.80
N HIS A 37 -9.53 -9.06 9.16
CA HIS A 37 -10.77 -9.75 8.90
C HIS A 37 -11.27 -10.37 10.20
N GLY A 38 -12.25 -9.70 10.82
CA GLY A 38 -12.62 -9.95 12.21
C GLY A 38 -11.45 -9.63 13.17
N PRO A 39 -11.17 -10.48 14.18
CA PRO A 39 -10.09 -10.23 15.13
C PRO A 39 -8.68 -10.61 14.63
N ARG A 40 -8.54 -11.12 13.40
CA ARG A 40 -7.26 -11.61 12.85
C ARG A 40 -6.72 -10.66 11.79
N CYS A 41 -5.40 -10.50 11.75
CA CYS A 41 -4.69 -9.83 10.68
C CYS A 41 -4.18 -10.84 9.63
N TYR A 42 -4.22 -10.45 8.37
CA TYR A 42 -3.79 -11.27 7.24
C TYR A 42 -2.97 -10.42 6.27
N ASP A 43 -1.99 -11.06 5.62
CA ASP A 43 -1.32 -10.48 4.47
C ASP A 43 -2.31 -10.28 3.33
N ALA A 44 -2.34 -9.09 2.76
CA ALA A 44 -3.18 -8.74 1.64
C ALA A 44 -2.43 -7.85 0.65
N LYS A 45 -2.99 -7.72 -0.56
CA LYS A 45 -2.47 -6.83 -1.60
C LYS A 45 -3.54 -5.82 -1.98
N VAL A 46 -3.19 -4.54 -2.03
CA VAL A 46 -4.08 -3.49 -2.51
C VAL A 46 -4.34 -3.70 -4.00
N GLN A 47 -5.59 -3.89 -4.39
CA GLN A 47 -6.00 -3.98 -5.78
C GLN A 47 -6.49 -2.65 -6.34
N ARG A 48 -7.07 -1.80 -5.48
CA ARG A 48 -7.64 -0.51 -5.89
C ARG A 48 -7.74 0.43 -4.70
N ALA A 49 -7.58 1.72 -4.95
CA ALA A 49 -7.84 2.80 -3.99
C ALA A 49 -8.84 3.78 -4.62
N GLU A 50 -9.86 4.17 -3.87
CA GLU A 50 -10.90 5.12 -4.31
C GLU A 50 -11.12 6.18 -3.23
N LEU A 51 -11.15 7.45 -3.62
CA LEU A 51 -11.52 8.55 -2.73
C LEU A 51 -13.03 8.76 -2.82
N ARG A 52 -13.76 8.46 -1.75
CA ARG A 52 -15.22 8.66 -1.68
C ARG A 52 -15.55 9.51 -0.46
N ASN A 53 -16.29 10.60 -0.64
CA ASN A 53 -16.68 11.52 0.44
C ASN A 53 -15.49 12.03 1.28
N LYS A 54 -14.35 12.31 0.63
CA LYS A 54 -13.07 12.69 1.29
C LYS A 54 -12.46 11.61 2.19
N GLU A 55 -12.85 10.35 1.99
CA GLU A 55 -12.29 9.19 2.68
C GLU A 55 -11.71 8.20 1.67
N TRP A 56 -10.48 7.75 1.89
CA TRP A 56 -9.86 6.72 1.07
C TRP A 56 -10.41 5.34 1.43
N ARG A 57 -10.86 4.61 0.40
CA ARG A 57 -11.28 3.22 0.50
C ARG A 57 -10.37 2.34 -0.32
N TYR A 58 -9.83 1.32 0.33
CA TYR A 58 -8.91 0.37 -0.29
C TYR A 58 -9.60 -0.97 -0.48
N PHE A 59 -9.53 -1.49 -1.70
CA PHE A 59 -9.94 -2.85 -2.01
C PHE A 59 -8.69 -3.72 -1.92
N VAL A 60 -8.70 -4.65 -0.97
CA VAL A 60 -7.59 -5.56 -0.73
C VAL A 60 -7.99 -6.98 -1.06
N HIS A 61 -7.03 -7.78 -1.53
CA HIS A 61 -7.18 -9.21 -1.70
C HIS A 61 -6.25 -9.93 -0.72
N TYR A 62 -6.84 -10.77 0.13
CA TYR A 62 -6.10 -11.58 1.11
C TYR A 62 -5.26 -12.65 0.41
N THR A 63 -4.01 -12.77 0.84
CA THR A 63 -3.08 -13.76 0.30
C THR A 63 -3.55 -15.17 0.68
N GLY A 64 -3.56 -16.09 -0.29
CA GLY A 64 -3.99 -17.47 -0.10
C GLY A 64 -5.51 -17.69 -0.17
N TRP A 65 -6.30 -16.63 -0.36
CA TRP A 65 -7.74 -16.74 -0.60
C TRP A 65 -8.00 -16.92 -2.10
N SER A 66 -9.12 -17.54 -2.48
CA SER A 66 -9.46 -17.72 -3.89
C SER A 66 -9.59 -16.37 -4.58
N LYS A 67 -8.97 -16.27 -5.77
CA LYS A 67 -9.17 -15.11 -6.64
C LYS A 67 -10.57 -15.23 -7.24
N LYS A 68 -11.45 -14.29 -6.88
CA LYS A 68 -12.67 -14.04 -7.66
C LYS A 68 -12.35 -13.10 -8.81
#